data_AF-A0A1M3QTP2-F1
#
_entry.id   AF-A0A1M3QTP2-F1
#
_cell.length_a   1.000
_cell.length_b   1.000
_cell.length_c   1.000
_cell.angle_alpha   90.00
_cell.angle_beta   90.00
_cell.angle_gamma   90.00
#
_symmetry.space_group_name_H-M   'P 1'
#
loop_
_entity.id
_entity.type
_entity.pdbx_description
1 polymer ?
#
loop_
_entity_poly.entity_id
_entity_poly.type
_entity_poly.pdbx_seq_one_letter_code
_entity_poly.pdbx_strand_id
1 'polypeptide(L)'
;MASKKSIKTPPKLFNETQNLIRSISQNLDGDFLAYWISSNSRIIGDDTIPFYEVCKNKNRKNTLYLYVKSDGGSGEASLRIVNLLRKFYKNIVALVPLDCASAATMLVLGAESIKMGPLAYLSAIDTSITHDLSPVDKDNDRVSVSQNELVRVINLWNSNKQVSDINPYADIYKYIHPLVIGSVDRVTSLSIKLTTDILSYHMRDIKKAEKISNALNSNYPSHSYPITIKEAKKIGLNVDELEAGLNNKLLELNELYSEMAQLAYTDFDELNYHDNEILKIVEGLDLKIFYQKDKDWHYRSEERRWVSLNDNSSWRKMVKRAKAIEETNFYVR
;
A
#
# COMPACT_ATOMS: atom_id res chain seq x y z
N MET A 1 -1.71 -44.43 9.12
CA MET A 1 -2.64 -43.31 8.83
C MET A 1 -1.92 -42.04 9.19
N ALA A 2 -1.55 -41.22 8.20
CA ALA A 2 -0.90 -39.94 8.48
C ALA A 2 -1.87 -39.04 9.26
N SER A 3 -1.44 -38.55 10.42
CA SER A 3 -2.16 -37.56 11.22
C SER A 3 -2.51 -36.36 10.32
N LYS A 4 -3.80 -36.10 10.12
CA LYS A 4 -4.28 -34.95 9.34
C LYS A 4 -3.83 -33.69 10.09
N LYS A 5 -2.76 -33.03 9.60
CA LYS A 5 -2.20 -31.83 10.22
C LYS A 5 -3.29 -30.76 10.32
N SER A 6 -3.45 -30.14 11.49
CA SER A 6 -4.40 -29.05 11.69
C SER A 6 -3.92 -27.80 10.97
N ILE A 7 -4.81 -27.14 10.23
CA ILE A 7 -4.49 -25.89 9.53
C ILE A 7 -4.16 -24.80 10.54
N LYS A 8 -2.96 -24.22 10.42
CA LYS A 8 -2.54 -23.04 11.18
C LYS A 8 -3.47 -21.88 10.84
N THR A 9 -4.06 -21.27 11.86
CA THR A 9 -4.98 -20.14 11.72
C THR A 9 -4.44 -18.96 12.52
N PRO A 10 -4.25 -17.79 11.89
CA PRO A 10 -3.81 -16.61 12.62
C PRO A 10 -4.87 -16.13 13.61
N PRO A 11 -4.47 -15.55 14.76
CA PRO A 11 -5.43 -14.94 15.67
C PRO A 11 -6.13 -13.76 14.98
N LYS A 12 -7.34 -13.39 15.44
CA LYS A 12 -8.11 -12.26 14.89
C LYS A 12 -8.10 -11.01 15.78
N LEU A 13 -7.74 -11.19 17.05
CA LEU A 13 -7.63 -10.21 18.15
C LEU A 13 -8.63 -9.03 18.06
N PHE A 14 -9.91 -9.35 17.81
CA PHE A 14 -10.93 -8.32 17.57
C PHE A 14 -11.24 -7.52 18.83
N ASN A 15 -11.28 -8.14 20.02
CA ASN A 15 -11.58 -7.39 21.24
C ASN A 15 -10.44 -6.46 21.63
N GLU A 16 -9.21 -6.94 21.46
CA GLU A 16 -7.96 -6.25 21.76
C GLU A 16 -7.83 -4.99 20.90
N THR A 17 -7.96 -5.13 19.57
CA THR A 17 -7.92 -3.97 18.68
C THR A 17 -9.07 -3.01 18.92
N GLN A 18 -10.29 -3.50 19.17
CA GLN A 18 -11.45 -2.64 19.43
C GLN A 18 -11.35 -1.87 20.75
N ASN A 19 -10.75 -2.45 21.80
CA ASN A 19 -10.49 -1.75 23.05
C ASN A 19 -9.49 -0.61 22.83
N LEU A 20 -8.43 -0.85 22.04
CA LEU A 20 -7.43 0.16 21.72
C LEU A 20 -7.99 1.25 20.80
N ILE A 21 -8.74 0.88 19.76
CA ILE A 21 -9.42 1.83 18.85
C ILE A 21 -10.41 2.71 19.61
N ARG A 22 -11.16 2.18 20.58
CA ARG A 22 -12.02 3.01 21.46
C ARG A 22 -11.19 4.01 22.26
N SER A 23 -10.09 3.56 22.86
CA SER A 23 -9.17 4.41 23.63
C SER A 23 -8.49 5.49 22.78
N ILE A 24 -8.18 5.21 21.51
CA ILE A 24 -7.69 6.20 20.55
C ILE A 24 -8.80 7.19 20.21
N SER A 25 -9.98 6.69 19.81
CA SER A 25 -11.11 7.50 19.35
C SER A 25 -11.65 8.47 20.40
N GLN A 26 -11.55 8.14 21.69
CA GLN A 26 -11.93 9.02 22.80
C GLN A 26 -11.08 10.30 22.88
N ASN A 27 -9.82 10.24 22.41
CA ASN A 27 -8.90 11.37 22.42
C ASN A 27 -8.91 12.17 21.10
N LEU A 28 -9.80 11.81 20.16
CA LEU A 28 -9.90 12.43 18.85
C LEU A 28 -11.24 13.16 18.68
N ASP A 29 -11.20 14.33 18.07
CA ASP A 29 -12.39 15.11 17.70
C ASP A 29 -13.06 14.60 16.40
N GLY A 30 -12.56 13.50 15.84
CA GLY A 30 -12.99 12.89 14.58
C GLY A 30 -13.32 11.41 14.70
N ASP A 31 -13.62 10.80 13.56
CA ASP A 31 -13.73 9.34 13.42
C ASP A 31 -12.33 8.76 13.20
N PHE A 32 -12.09 7.52 13.65
CA PHE A 32 -10.82 6.82 13.45
C PHE A 32 -11.02 5.64 12.49
N LEU A 33 -10.13 5.50 11.51
CA LEU A 33 -10.08 4.36 10.60
C LEU A 33 -8.63 3.89 10.45
N ALA A 34 -8.41 2.61 10.64
CA ALA A 34 -7.15 1.93 10.42
C ALA A 34 -7.13 1.23 9.07
N TYR A 35 -6.08 1.47 8.28
CA TYR A 35 -5.76 0.70 7.09
C TYR A 35 -4.33 0.19 7.17
N TRP A 36 -4.22 -1.12 7.35
CA TRP A 36 -2.95 -1.80 7.59
C TRP A 36 -2.76 -2.90 6.57
N ILE A 37 -1.56 -2.98 5.98
CA ILE A 37 -1.19 -3.97 4.99
C ILE A 37 0.13 -4.62 5.39
N SER A 38 0.16 -5.95 5.38
CA SER A 38 1.38 -6.72 5.62
C SER A 38 2.35 -6.58 4.45
N SER A 39 3.63 -6.88 4.69
CA SER A 39 4.68 -6.86 3.66
C SER A 39 4.43 -7.82 2.50
N ASN A 40 3.56 -8.82 2.70
CA ASN A 40 3.19 -9.82 1.70
C ASN A 40 1.99 -9.38 0.84
N SER A 41 1.59 -8.11 0.91
CA SER A 41 0.45 -7.58 0.18
C SER A 41 0.62 -6.12 -0.22
N ARG A 42 -0.36 -5.58 -0.95
CA ARG A 42 -0.29 -4.25 -1.56
C ARG A 42 -1.66 -3.66 -1.76
N ILE A 43 -1.76 -2.33 -1.83
CA ILE A 43 -2.98 -1.59 -2.15
C ILE A 43 -3.48 -2.01 -3.54
N ILE A 44 -4.75 -2.43 -3.65
CA ILE A 44 -5.41 -2.76 -4.93
C ILE A 44 -6.81 -2.12 -5.00
N GLY A 45 -7.42 -2.14 -6.18
CA GLY A 45 -8.72 -1.51 -6.42
C GLY A 45 -9.86 -2.03 -5.53
N ASP A 46 -9.87 -3.32 -5.20
CA ASP A 46 -10.89 -3.97 -4.37
C ASP A 46 -10.91 -3.44 -2.94
N ASP A 47 -9.79 -2.87 -2.46
CA ASP A 47 -9.66 -2.33 -1.11
C ASP A 47 -10.64 -1.16 -0.87
N THR A 48 -11.10 -0.49 -1.94
CA THR A 48 -12.10 0.59 -1.86
C THR A 48 -13.44 0.15 -1.26
N ILE A 49 -13.83 -1.12 -1.42
CA ILE A 49 -15.13 -1.64 -0.96
C ILE A 49 -15.17 -1.78 0.57
N PRO A 50 -14.17 -2.41 1.25
CA PRO A 50 -14.04 -2.36 2.71
C PRO A 50 -14.06 -0.94 3.29
N PHE A 51 -13.39 0.02 2.64
CA PHE A 51 -13.43 1.43 3.07
C PHE A 51 -14.86 1.99 3.06
N TYR A 52 -15.64 1.72 2.00
CA TYR A 52 -17.04 2.13 1.94
C TYR A 52 -17.87 1.48 3.05
N GLU A 53 -17.67 0.19 3.31
CA GLU A 53 -18.40 -0.55 4.35
C GLU A 53 -18.14 0.01 5.75
N VAL A 54 -16.89 0.37 6.07
CA VAL A 54 -16.56 1.04 7.34
C VAL A 54 -17.12 2.45 7.38
N CYS A 55 -17.01 3.20 6.28
CA CYS A 55 -17.44 4.58 6.25
C CYS A 55 -18.96 4.73 6.25
N LYS A 56 -19.76 3.82 5.69
CA LYS A 56 -21.20 4.06 5.41
C LYS A 56 -22.11 4.31 6.64
N ASN A 57 -21.60 4.17 7.86
CA ASN A 57 -22.36 4.45 9.09
C ASN A 57 -22.95 5.89 9.11
N LYS A 58 -24.14 6.08 9.69
CA LYS A 58 -24.90 7.35 9.60
C LYS A 58 -24.42 8.44 10.56
N ASN A 59 -23.77 8.09 11.67
CA ASN A 59 -23.35 9.03 12.72
C ASN A 59 -21.87 9.42 12.57
N ARG A 60 -21.48 9.96 11.42
CA ARG A 60 -20.09 10.37 11.15
C ARG A 60 -19.80 11.77 11.65
N LYS A 61 -18.55 11.99 12.06
CA LYS A 61 -17.98 13.31 12.29
C LYS A 61 -17.45 13.90 10.98
N ASN A 62 -17.14 15.20 10.99
CA ASN A 62 -16.61 15.89 9.80
C ASN A 62 -15.14 15.55 9.51
N THR A 63 -14.40 15.13 10.53
CA THR A 63 -12.95 14.86 10.47
C THR A 63 -12.70 13.36 10.56
N LEU A 64 -11.85 12.84 9.68
CA LEU A 64 -11.32 11.48 9.73
C LEU A 64 -9.86 11.50 10.16
N TYR A 65 -9.51 10.67 11.12
CA TYR A 65 -8.14 10.28 11.44
C TYR A 65 -7.85 8.93 10.81
N LEU A 66 -7.03 8.93 9.76
CA LEU A 66 -6.72 7.76 8.95
C LEU A 66 -5.34 7.21 9.34
N TYR A 67 -5.29 6.13 10.08
CA TYR A 67 -4.06 5.37 10.30
C TYR A 67 -3.69 4.56 9.05
N VAL A 68 -2.47 4.71 8.56
CA VAL A 68 -1.97 3.96 7.39
C VAL A 68 -0.61 3.34 7.69
N LYS A 69 -0.46 2.06 7.35
CA LYS A 69 0.82 1.37 7.18
C LYS A 69 0.75 0.50 5.94
N SER A 70 1.65 0.71 4.98
CA SER A 70 1.69 -0.08 3.74
C SER A 70 2.96 0.15 2.93
N ASP A 71 3.44 -0.94 2.31
CA ASP A 71 4.56 -0.94 1.36
C ASP A 71 4.16 -0.49 -0.07
N GLY A 72 2.94 0.02 -0.26
CA GLY A 72 2.47 0.59 -1.53
C GLY A 72 1.54 -0.33 -2.33
N GLY A 73 1.56 -0.21 -3.66
CA GLY A 73 0.62 -0.87 -4.55
C GLY A 73 0.13 0.02 -5.69
N SER A 74 -1.18 0.04 -5.93
CA SER A 74 -1.78 0.84 -7.00
C SER A 74 -2.05 2.28 -6.57
N GLY A 75 -1.42 3.25 -7.27
CA GLY A 75 -1.72 4.67 -7.11
C GLY A 75 -3.17 5.01 -7.49
N GLU A 76 -3.73 4.34 -8.50
CA GLU A 76 -5.13 4.53 -8.90
C GLU A 76 -6.10 4.07 -7.80
N ALA A 77 -5.81 2.95 -7.13
CA ALA A 77 -6.57 2.52 -5.97
C ALA A 77 -6.50 3.55 -4.84
N SER A 78 -5.34 4.16 -4.62
CA SER A 78 -5.16 5.24 -3.63
C SER A 78 -6.01 6.46 -3.97
N LEU A 79 -6.02 6.92 -5.23
CA LEU A 79 -6.91 7.98 -5.69
C LEU A 79 -8.39 7.61 -5.47
N ARG A 80 -8.79 6.38 -5.80
CA ARG A 80 -10.18 5.92 -5.58
C ARG A 80 -10.56 5.92 -4.10
N ILE A 81 -9.65 5.51 -3.20
CA ILE A 81 -9.87 5.55 -1.75
C ILE A 81 -10.00 7.00 -1.29
N VAL A 82 -9.09 7.90 -1.68
CA VAL A 82 -9.18 9.33 -1.32
C VAL A 82 -10.49 9.94 -1.81
N ASN A 83 -10.85 9.74 -3.08
CA ASN A 83 -12.10 10.23 -3.65
C ASN A 83 -13.33 9.71 -2.88
N LEU A 84 -13.31 8.45 -2.44
CA LEU A 84 -14.36 7.88 -1.62
C LEU A 84 -14.44 8.56 -0.24
N LEU A 85 -13.31 8.69 0.46
CA LEU A 85 -13.25 9.32 1.78
C LEU A 85 -13.72 10.77 1.73
N ARG A 86 -13.40 11.50 0.66
CA ARG A 86 -13.84 12.89 0.43
C ARG A 86 -15.36 13.05 0.26
N LYS A 87 -16.09 11.98 -0.05
CA LYS A 87 -17.57 11.99 -0.02
C LYS A 87 -18.14 11.94 1.39
N PHE A 88 -17.37 11.45 2.36
CA PHE A 88 -17.81 11.22 3.73
C PHE A 88 -17.26 12.23 4.73
N TYR A 89 -16.06 12.75 4.48
CA TYR A 89 -15.34 13.61 5.42
C TYR A 89 -14.91 14.91 4.77
N LYS A 90 -15.01 16.00 5.53
CA LYS A 90 -14.55 17.33 5.11
C LYS A 90 -13.05 17.48 5.31
N ASN A 91 -12.54 16.96 6.43
CA ASN A 91 -11.13 16.99 6.77
C ASN A 91 -10.62 15.56 6.99
N ILE A 92 -9.39 15.31 6.56
CA ILE A 92 -8.69 14.04 6.76
C ILE A 92 -7.32 14.38 7.37
N VAL A 93 -6.98 13.69 8.45
CA VAL A 93 -5.66 13.73 9.09
C VAL A 93 -5.07 12.34 8.95
N ALA A 94 -3.96 12.21 8.24
CA ALA A 94 -3.25 10.94 8.15
C ALA A 94 -2.38 10.73 9.39
N LEU A 95 -2.43 9.53 9.97
CA LEU A 95 -1.61 9.10 11.09
C LEU A 95 -0.64 8.02 10.59
N VAL A 96 0.65 8.35 10.57
CA VAL A 96 1.70 7.51 10.01
C VAL A 96 2.75 7.25 11.10
N PRO A 97 2.61 6.19 11.91
CA PRO A 97 3.61 5.86 12.93
C PRO A 97 4.82 5.11 12.34
N LEU A 98 4.66 4.48 11.17
CA LEU A 98 5.63 3.60 10.50
C LEU A 98 5.74 3.94 9.00
N ASP A 99 5.83 2.94 8.13
CA ASP A 99 6.03 3.07 6.69
C ASP A 99 4.74 3.38 5.92
N CYS A 100 4.84 4.32 4.98
CA CYS A 100 3.87 4.52 3.91
C CYS A 100 4.62 4.69 2.58
N ALA A 101 4.91 3.59 1.89
CA ALA A 101 5.66 3.62 0.66
C ALA A 101 4.78 3.78 -0.60
N SER A 102 5.29 4.48 -1.62
CA SER A 102 4.73 4.54 -2.97
C SER A 102 3.25 4.93 -2.99
N ALA A 103 2.35 4.04 -3.43
CA ALA A 103 0.91 4.28 -3.41
C ALA A 103 0.36 4.66 -2.01
N ALA A 104 0.95 4.15 -0.92
CA ALA A 104 0.56 4.55 0.43
C ALA A 104 0.97 6.00 0.73
N THR A 105 2.11 6.47 0.20
CA THR A 105 2.46 7.90 0.18
C THR A 105 1.37 8.68 -0.57
N MET A 106 0.95 8.24 -1.76
CA MET A 106 -0.14 8.90 -2.49
C MET A 106 -1.43 8.96 -1.66
N LEU A 107 -1.81 7.87 -0.98
CA LEU A 107 -3.00 7.84 -0.13
C LEU A 107 -2.96 8.89 0.99
N VAL A 108 -1.86 8.98 1.73
CA VAL A 108 -1.74 9.94 2.85
C VAL A 108 -1.61 11.39 2.39
N LEU A 109 -1.13 11.63 1.16
CA LEU A 109 -1.17 12.97 0.54
C LEU A 109 -2.59 13.47 0.28
N GLY A 110 -3.57 12.58 0.28
CA GLY A 110 -4.98 12.94 0.23
C GLY A 110 -5.49 13.61 1.52
N ALA A 111 -4.68 13.65 2.58
CA ALA A 111 -5.01 14.30 3.86
C ALA A 111 -4.50 15.76 3.93
N GLU A 112 -5.24 16.61 4.63
CA GLU A 112 -4.87 18.01 4.89
C GLU A 112 -3.58 18.13 5.71
N SER A 113 -3.35 17.18 6.61
CA SER A 113 -2.17 17.11 7.47
C SER A 113 -1.77 15.66 7.68
N ILE A 114 -0.46 15.40 7.66
CA ILE A 114 0.11 14.09 7.96
C ILE A 114 0.84 14.19 9.30
N LYS A 115 0.41 13.40 10.28
CA LYS A 115 1.08 13.26 11.57
C LYS A 115 2.02 12.06 11.50
N MET A 116 3.31 12.32 11.63
CA MET A 116 4.37 11.31 11.47
C MET A 116 4.98 10.94 12.82
N GLY A 117 5.15 9.65 13.06
CA GLY A 117 5.86 9.11 14.23
C GLY A 117 7.39 9.18 14.05
N PRO A 118 8.17 8.90 15.10
CA PRO A 118 9.62 8.92 15.04
C PRO A 118 10.22 7.83 14.13
N LEU A 119 9.50 6.73 13.90
CA LEU A 119 9.88 5.64 13.00
C LEU A 119 9.33 5.81 11.59
N ALA A 120 8.59 6.89 11.34
CA ALA A 120 7.82 7.03 10.13
C ALA A 120 8.64 7.55 8.95
N TYR A 121 8.34 7.01 7.77
CA TYR A 121 8.84 7.55 6.52
C TYR A 121 7.81 7.38 5.40
N LEU A 122 7.81 8.34 4.49
CA LEU A 122 7.19 8.22 3.18
C LEU A 122 8.25 7.77 2.16
N SER A 123 7.85 7.37 0.96
CA SER A 123 8.81 7.05 -0.11
C SER A 123 8.45 7.72 -1.42
N ALA A 124 9.32 7.56 -2.42
CA ALA A 124 9.07 8.06 -3.74
C ALA A 124 7.84 7.39 -4.38
N ILE A 125 7.21 8.10 -5.32
CA ILE A 125 5.99 7.66 -6.03
C ILE A 125 6.26 7.23 -7.48
N ASP A 126 7.55 7.19 -7.87
CA ASP A 126 7.94 6.70 -9.17
C ASP A 126 7.54 5.25 -9.32
N THR A 127 7.00 4.91 -10.49
CA THR A 127 6.50 3.55 -10.72
C THR A 127 7.39 2.88 -11.78
N SER A 128 7.82 1.67 -11.48
CA SER A 128 8.40 0.76 -12.47
C SER A 128 7.29 -0.12 -13.06
N ILE A 129 7.52 -0.64 -14.27
CA ILE A 129 6.56 -1.55 -14.91
C ILE A 129 7.23 -2.85 -15.28
N THR A 130 6.45 -3.93 -15.19
CA THR A 130 6.80 -5.23 -15.77
C THR A 130 5.87 -5.49 -16.94
N HIS A 131 6.22 -4.94 -18.10
CA HIS A 131 5.49 -5.11 -19.36
C HIS A 131 5.70 -6.52 -19.95
N ASP A 132 4.79 -7.03 -20.77
CA ASP A 132 4.91 -8.38 -21.37
C ASP A 132 6.17 -8.58 -22.21
N LEU A 133 6.66 -7.48 -22.79
CA LEU A 133 7.87 -7.38 -23.60
C LEU A 133 9.10 -6.89 -22.82
N SER A 134 9.05 -6.92 -21.48
CA SER A 134 10.20 -6.58 -20.65
C SER A 134 11.31 -7.62 -20.80
N PRO A 135 12.57 -7.26 -20.52
CA PRO A 135 13.65 -8.23 -20.47
C PRO A 135 13.33 -9.35 -19.48
N VAL A 136 13.93 -10.53 -19.69
CA VAL A 136 13.88 -11.64 -18.73
C VAL A 136 15.22 -11.81 -18.05
N ASP A 137 15.22 -12.16 -16.77
CA ASP A 137 16.45 -12.47 -16.04
C ASP A 137 16.88 -13.94 -16.21
N LYS A 138 17.91 -14.34 -15.46
CA LYS A 138 18.46 -15.70 -15.48
C LYS A 138 17.49 -16.79 -15.02
N ASP A 139 16.45 -16.41 -14.28
CA ASP A 139 15.45 -17.31 -13.70
C ASP A 139 14.16 -17.33 -14.55
N ASN A 140 14.17 -16.68 -15.73
CA ASN A 140 13.05 -16.47 -16.65
C ASN A 140 11.93 -15.57 -16.09
N ASP A 141 12.23 -14.77 -15.07
CA ASP A 141 11.30 -13.77 -14.58
C ASP A 141 11.43 -12.47 -15.38
N ARG A 142 10.29 -11.82 -15.63
CA ARG A 142 10.29 -10.52 -16.31
C ARG A 142 10.84 -9.45 -15.38
N VAL A 143 11.87 -8.75 -15.85
CA VAL A 143 12.52 -7.66 -15.13
C VAL A 143 11.66 -6.40 -15.19
N SER A 144 11.48 -5.75 -14.05
CA SER A 144 10.80 -4.45 -13.99
C SER A 144 11.71 -3.37 -14.56
N VAL A 145 11.15 -2.47 -15.38
CA VAL A 145 11.88 -1.34 -15.96
C VAL A 145 11.34 -0.05 -15.39
N SER A 146 12.21 0.79 -14.82
CA SER A 146 11.85 2.11 -14.32
C SER A 146 12.28 3.23 -15.27
N GLN A 147 11.53 4.34 -15.27
CA GLN A 147 11.91 5.52 -16.06
C GLN A 147 13.18 6.16 -15.53
N ASN A 148 13.30 6.20 -14.20
CA ASN A 148 14.45 6.81 -13.52
C ASN A 148 15.76 6.11 -13.91
N GLU A 149 15.77 4.78 -14.04
CA GLU A 149 16.96 4.05 -14.51
C GLU A 149 17.26 4.34 -15.98
N LEU A 150 16.25 4.31 -16.86
CA LEU A 150 16.43 4.64 -18.28
C LEU A 150 16.99 6.05 -18.47
N VAL A 151 16.44 7.04 -17.77
CA VAL A 151 16.90 8.43 -17.81
C VAL A 151 18.33 8.55 -17.29
N ARG A 152 18.68 7.83 -16.21
CA ARG A 152 20.06 7.81 -15.69
C ARG A 152 21.05 7.25 -16.72
N VAL A 153 20.70 6.16 -17.41
CA VAL A 153 21.53 5.61 -18.49
C VAL A 153 21.74 6.64 -19.61
N ILE A 154 20.67 7.29 -20.06
CA ILE A 154 20.74 8.33 -21.10
C ILE A 154 21.55 9.54 -20.64
N ASN A 155 21.41 9.97 -19.38
CA ASN A 155 22.17 11.09 -18.82
C ASN A 155 23.66 10.75 -18.69
N LEU A 156 23.99 9.52 -18.28
CA LEU A 156 25.37 9.03 -18.24
C LEU A 156 25.97 9.00 -19.65
N TRP A 157 25.23 8.50 -20.64
CA TRP A 157 25.68 8.55 -22.04
C TRP A 157 25.91 9.99 -22.51
N ASN A 158 24.95 10.89 -22.30
CA ASN A 158 25.07 12.29 -22.69
C ASN A 158 26.25 13.01 -22.04
N SER A 159 26.64 12.61 -20.82
CA SER A 159 27.77 13.20 -20.10
C SER A 159 29.13 12.68 -20.59
N ASN A 160 29.16 11.53 -21.27
CA ASN A 160 30.39 10.86 -21.71
C ASN A 160 30.51 10.78 -23.24
N LYS A 161 29.49 11.19 -24.00
CA LYS A 161 29.45 11.04 -25.45
C LYS A 161 30.54 11.84 -26.15
N GLN A 162 31.14 11.24 -27.15
CA GLN A 162 32.05 11.88 -28.10
C GLN A 162 31.28 12.44 -29.30
N VAL A 163 31.91 13.34 -30.07
CA VAL A 163 31.28 13.99 -31.24
C VAL A 163 30.84 12.97 -32.30
N SER A 164 31.53 11.83 -32.39
CA SER A 164 31.23 10.74 -33.33
C SER A 164 30.12 9.79 -32.87
N ASP A 165 29.67 9.89 -31.62
CA ASP A 165 28.71 8.93 -31.08
C ASP A 165 27.31 9.16 -31.65
N ILE A 166 26.68 8.07 -32.06
CA ILE A 166 25.31 8.05 -32.61
C ILE A 166 24.27 7.91 -31.50
N ASN A 167 22.99 7.99 -31.87
CA ASN A 167 21.86 7.83 -30.97
C ASN A 167 21.92 6.51 -30.16
N PRO A 168 21.93 6.55 -28.80
CA PRO A 168 22.06 5.37 -27.95
C PRO A 168 20.82 4.47 -27.96
N TYR A 169 19.66 4.96 -28.41
CA TYR A 169 18.43 4.17 -28.42
C TYR A 169 18.53 2.92 -29.28
N ALA A 170 19.29 2.95 -30.38
CA ALA A 170 19.46 1.78 -31.24
C ALA A 170 20.12 0.61 -30.49
N ASP A 171 21.04 0.88 -29.57
CA ASP A 171 21.66 -0.14 -28.72
C ASP A 171 20.77 -0.54 -27.55
N ILE A 172 20.08 0.42 -26.92
CA ILE A 172 19.13 0.13 -25.83
C ILE A 172 17.99 -0.76 -26.31
N TYR A 173 17.46 -0.53 -27.53
CA TYR A 173 16.36 -1.31 -28.09
C TYR A 173 16.70 -2.78 -28.33
N LYS A 174 17.99 -3.15 -28.35
CA LYS A 174 18.43 -4.55 -28.39
C LYS A 174 18.14 -5.29 -27.09
N TYR A 175 18.03 -4.57 -25.98
CA TYR A 175 17.83 -5.11 -24.64
C TYR A 175 16.44 -4.80 -24.09
N ILE A 176 15.89 -3.62 -24.38
CA ILE A 176 14.61 -3.15 -23.87
C ILE A 176 13.71 -2.79 -25.05
N HIS A 177 12.62 -3.54 -25.21
CA HIS A 177 11.71 -3.34 -26.34
C HIS A 177 11.12 -1.91 -26.36
N PRO A 178 11.01 -1.21 -27.51
CA PRO A 178 10.54 0.17 -27.58
C PRO A 178 9.17 0.42 -26.93
N LEU A 179 8.23 -0.53 -27.03
CA LEU A 179 6.92 -0.46 -26.35
C LEU A 179 7.03 -0.44 -24.82
N VAL A 180 8.09 -1.02 -24.25
CA VAL A 180 8.39 -0.92 -22.81
C VAL A 180 8.78 0.52 -22.48
N ILE A 181 9.68 1.13 -23.26
CA ILE A 181 10.08 2.53 -23.05
C ILE A 181 8.87 3.47 -23.14
N GLY A 182 8.03 3.32 -24.17
CA GLY A 182 6.80 4.09 -24.30
C GLY A 182 5.81 3.87 -23.14
N SER A 183 5.74 2.64 -22.62
CA SER A 183 4.88 2.33 -21.45
C SER A 183 5.42 2.95 -20.16
N VAL A 184 6.74 2.96 -19.97
CA VAL A 184 7.42 3.56 -18.81
C VAL A 184 7.20 5.08 -18.76
N ASP A 185 7.31 5.75 -19.91
CA ASP A 185 7.05 7.19 -20.03
C ASP A 185 5.61 7.55 -19.62
N ARG A 186 4.63 6.79 -20.12
CA ARG A 186 3.22 6.94 -19.77
C ARG A 186 2.98 6.76 -18.26
N VAL A 187 3.61 5.77 -17.65
CA VAL A 187 3.41 5.46 -16.22
C VAL A 187 3.97 6.54 -15.30
N THR A 188 5.04 7.21 -15.70
CA THR A 188 5.56 8.36 -14.95
C THR A 188 4.57 9.53 -14.98
N SER A 189 4.06 9.85 -16.16
CA SER A 189 3.02 10.87 -16.32
C SER A 189 1.78 10.54 -15.48
N LEU A 190 1.44 9.26 -15.36
CA LEU A 190 0.36 8.78 -14.51
C LEU A 190 0.65 9.03 -13.02
N SER A 191 1.83 8.68 -12.49
CA SER A 191 2.18 8.91 -11.07
C SER A 191 2.06 10.39 -10.68
N ILE A 192 2.57 11.29 -11.53
CA ILE A 192 2.52 12.74 -11.30
C ILE A 192 1.06 13.23 -11.36
N LYS A 193 0.30 12.80 -12.37
CA LYS A 193 -1.12 13.14 -12.53
C LYS A 193 -1.94 12.70 -11.31
N LEU A 194 -1.85 11.42 -10.92
CA LEU A 194 -2.58 10.86 -9.78
C LEU A 194 -2.28 11.63 -8.50
N THR A 195 -1.01 11.90 -8.22
CA THR A 195 -0.60 12.60 -6.99
C THR A 195 -1.09 14.04 -6.98
N THR A 196 -1.06 14.70 -8.15
CA THR A 196 -1.56 16.08 -8.30
C THR A 196 -3.08 16.12 -8.11
N ASP A 197 -3.82 15.19 -8.71
CA ASP A 197 -5.26 15.04 -8.55
C ASP A 197 -5.61 14.76 -7.07
N ILE A 198 -4.85 13.90 -6.38
CA ILE A 198 -5.03 13.63 -4.94
C ILE A 198 -4.79 14.88 -4.09
N LEU A 199 -3.68 15.60 -4.32
CA LEU A 199 -3.37 16.82 -3.58
C LEU A 199 -4.42 17.91 -3.82
N SER A 200 -5.01 17.97 -5.02
CA SER A 200 -6.00 18.98 -5.39
C SER A 200 -7.29 18.94 -4.57
N TYR A 201 -7.58 17.83 -3.88
CA TYR A 201 -8.76 17.74 -3.01
C TYR A 201 -8.73 18.70 -1.82
N HIS A 202 -7.54 19.14 -1.39
CA HIS A 202 -7.39 20.06 -0.25
C HIS A 202 -6.40 21.21 -0.52
N MET A 203 -5.46 21.04 -1.45
CA MET A 203 -4.48 22.05 -1.81
C MET A 203 -5.00 22.96 -2.92
N ARG A 204 -5.26 24.23 -2.59
CA ARG A 204 -5.73 25.24 -3.57
C ARG A 204 -4.65 25.69 -4.56
N ASP A 205 -3.39 25.65 -4.17
CA ASP A 205 -2.26 26.03 -5.02
C ASP A 205 -1.84 24.84 -5.90
N ILE A 206 -2.35 24.82 -7.12
CA ILE A 206 -2.07 23.77 -8.11
C ILE A 206 -0.57 23.70 -8.44
N LYS A 207 0.12 24.84 -8.53
CA LYS A 207 1.56 24.86 -8.83
C LYS A 207 2.37 24.23 -7.71
N LYS A 208 1.95 24.44 -6.45
CA LYS A 208 2.54 23.77 -5.30
C LYS A 208 2.30 22.27 -5.34
N ALA A 209 1.08 21.83 -5.68
CA ALA A 209 0.74 20.42 -5.82
C ALA A 209 1.59 19.74 -6.91
N GLU A 210 1.70 20.35 -8.10
CA GLU A 210 2.56 19.87 -9.18
C GLU A 210 4.03 19.79 -8.76
N LYS A 211 4.55 20.82 -8.07
CA LYS A 211 5.93 20.82 -7.57
C LYS A 211 6.20 19.67 -6.61
N ILE A 212 5.28 19.40 -5.68
CA ILE A 212 5.37 18.28 -4.74
C ILE A 212 5.35 16.95 -5.50
N SER A 213 4.39 16.76 -6.41
CA SER A 213 4.26 15.54 -7.22
C SER A 213 5.53 15.24 -8.01
N ASN A 214 6.10 16.26 -8.68
CA ASN A 214 7.36 16.11 -9.41
C ASN A 214 8.53 15.78 -8.49
N ALA A 215 8.61 16.43 -7.32
CA ALA A 215 9.67 16.16 -6.35
C ALA A 215 9.61 14.72 -5.83
N LEU A 216 8.42 14.23 -5.48
CA LEU A 216 8.21 12.85 -5.02
C LEU A 216 8.50 11.80 -6.09
N ASN A 217 8.35 12.15 -7.36
CA ASN A 217 8.57 11.23 -8.47
C ASN A 217 10.05 11.18 -8.92
N SER A 218 10.79 12.30 -8.88
CA SER A 218 12.07 12.38 -9.62
C SER A 218 13.26 12.85 -8.79
N ASN A 219 13.08 13.40 -7.59
CA ASN A 219 14.20 13.99 -6.84
C ASN A 219 14.97 13.00 -5.96
N TYR A 220 14.51 11.75 -5.85
CA TYR A 220 15.10 10.77 -4.95
C TYR A 220 15.94 9.72 -5.69
N PRO A 221 17.06 9.26 -5.10
CA PRO A 221 17.99 8.35 -5.77
C PRO A 221 17.51 6.89 -5.81
N SER A 222 16.50 6.55 -5.01
CA SER A 222 15.94 5.20 -4.89
C SER A 222 14.45 5.31 -4.62
N HIS A 223 13.67 4.36 -5.15
CA HIS A 223 12.24 4.24 -4.86
C HIS A 223 11.97 4.10 -3.34
N SER A 224 12.86 3.40 -2.63
CA SER A 224 12.80 3.15 -1.19
C SER A 224 13.50 4.23 -0.36
N TYR A 225 13.86 5.38 -0.96
CA TYR A 225 14.49 6.47 -0.22
C TYR A 225 13.55 6.96 0.90
N PRO A 226 13.99 6.98 2.18
CA PRO A 226 13.12 7.35 3.29
C PRO A 226 12.94 8.87 3.36
N ILE A 227 11.72 9.32 3.02
CA ILE A 227 11.30 10.71 3.16
C ILE A 227 10.82 10.90 4.60
N THR A 228 11.76 11.27 5.47
CA THR A 228 11.48 11.60 6.88
C THR A 228 10.66 12.87 7.01
N ILE A 229 10.11 13.16 8.20
CA ILE A 229 9.36 14.38 8.47
C ILE A 229 10.11 15.67 8.08
N LYS A 230 11.45 15.70 8.27
CA LYS A 230 12.28 16.86 7.89
C LYS A 230 12.31 17.06 6.38
N GLU A 231 12.46 15.98 5.61
CA GLU A 231 12.45 16.06 4.15
C GLU A 231 11.04 16.35 3.62
N ALA A 232 10.00 15.75 4.22
CA ALA A 232 8.60 16.03 3.90
C ALA A 232 8.24 17.51 4.07
N LYS A 233 8.69 18.15 5.16
CA LYS A 233 8.55 19.62 5.36
C LYS A 233 9.27 20.40 4.27
N LYS A 234 10.50 20.02 3.93
CA LYS A 234 11.34 20.69 2.92
C LYS A 234 10.73 20.65 1.52
N ILE A 235 10.08 19.55 1.13
CA ILE A 235 9.39 19.46 -0.17
C ILE A 235 8.03 20.17 -0.18
N GLY A 236 7.54 20.65 0.99
CA GLY A 236 6.37 21.50 1.10
C GLY A 236 5.09 20.80 1.59
N LEU A 237 5.19 19.57 2.10
CA LEU A 237 4.08 18.85 2.71
C LEU A 237 3.70 19.45 4.07
N ASN A 238 2.40 19.43 4.39
CA ASN A 238 1.89 19.82 5.69
C ASN A 238 2.01 18.64 6.67
N VAL A 239 3.15 18.54 7.35
CA VAL A 239 3.44 17.43 8.26
C VAL A 239 3.82 17.92 9.65
N ASP A 240 3.36 17.20 10.67
CA ASP A 240 3.71 17.44 12.08
C ASP A 240 4.06 16.13 12.79
N GLU A 241 4.68 16.22 13.95
CA GLU A 241 4.97 15.05 14.78
C GLU A 241 3.68 14.50 15.40
N LEU A 242 3.59 13.17 15.50
CA LEU A 242 2.57 12.53 16.32
C LEU A 242 2.83 12.84 17.80
N GLU A 243 1.76 13.14 18.53
CA GLU A 243 1.80 13.19 19.99
C GLU A 243 2.23 11.81 20.53
N ALA A 244 3.11 11.79 21.54
CA ALA A 244 3.78 10.57 22.00
C ALA A 244 2.79 9.49 22.48
N GLY A 245 1.76 9.88 23.24
CA GLY A 245 0.72 8.98 23.71
C GLY A 245 -0.09 8.36 22.56
N LEU A 246 -0.49 9.16 21.57
CA LEU A 246 -1.15 8.65 20.37
C LEU A 246 -0.22 7.72 19.57
N ASN A 247 1.04 8.11 19.37
CA ASN A 247 2.02 7.28 18.65
C ASN A 247 2.17 5.90 19.30
N ASN A 248 2.32 5.83 20.62
CA ASN A 248 2.45 4.55 21.33
C ASN A 248 1.24 3.65 21.12
N LYS A 249 0.01 4.20 21.21
CA LYS A 249 -1.22 3.43 20.93
C LYS A 249 -1.28 2.93 19.48
N LEU A 250 -0.78 3.71 18.51
CA LEU A 250 -0.74 3.26 17.12
C LEU A 250 0.31 2.16 16.89
N LEU A 251 1.43 2.19 17.62
CA LEU A 251 2.42 1.13 17.61
C LEU A 251 1.90 -0.15 18.26
N GLU A 252 1.21 -0.05 19.40
CA GLU A 252 0.49 -1.18 20.02
C GLU A 252 -0.54 -1.78 19.05
N LEU A 253 -1.28 -0.94 18.32
CA LEU A 253 -2.23 -1.40 17.32
C LEU A 253 -1.53 -2.11 16.15
N ASN A 254 -0.37 -1.60 15.72
CA ASN A 254 0.47 -2.26 14.73
C ASN A 254 0.99 -3.62 15.21
N GLU A 255 1.39 -3.76 16.48
CA GLU A 255 1.83 -5.04 17.05
C GLU A 255 0.73 -6.09 16.95
N LEU A 256 -0.51 -5.73 17.33
CA LEU A 256 -1.67 -6.63 17.21
C LEU A 256 -1.92 -7.03 15.75
N TYR A 257 -1.88 -6.08 14.80
CA TYR A 257 -2.03 -6.41 13.38
C TYR A 257 -0.88 -7.27 12.85
N SER A 258 0.35 -7.04 13.32
CA SER A 258 1.53 -7.81 12.94
C SER A 258 1.48 -9.24 13.48
N GLU A 259 0.88 -9.46 14.65
CA GLU A 259 0.61 -10.80 15.19
C GLU A 259 -0.42 -11.55 14.34
N MET A 260 -1.51 -10.88 13.92
CA MET A 260 -2.51 -11.46 13.01
C MET A 260 -1.91 -11.82 11.64
N ALA A 261 -0.91 -11.08 11.20
CA ALA A 261 -0.30 -11.24 9.88
C ALA A 261 0.93 -12.15 9.85
N GLN A 262 1.24 -12.85 10.95
CA GLN A 262 2.29 -13.86 10.95
C GLN A 262 2.00 -14.95 9.91
N LEU A 263 3.08 -15.52 9.35
CA LEU A 263 2.98 -16.61 8.37
C LEU A 263 2.12 -17.75 8.93
N ALA A 264 1.05 -18.09 8.21
CA ALA A 264 0.10 -19.12 8.60
C ALA A 264 0.15 -20.35 7.67
N TYR A 265 1.37 -20.78 7.34
CA TYR A 265 1.58 -21.94 6.48
C TYR A 265 1.42 -23.26 7.24
N THR A 266 0.75 -24.21 6.57
CA THR A 266 0.66 -25.59 7.03
C THR A 266 1.23 -26.49 5.95
N ASP A 267 2.49 -26.89 6.12
CA ASP A 267 3.15 -27.79 5.18
C ASP A 267 2.60 -29.20 5.36
N PHE A 268 2.02 -29.78 4.31
CA PHE A 268 1.56 -31.17 4.33
C PHE A 268 2.73 -32.10 3.96
N ASP A 269 3.43 -31.77 2.88
CA ASP A 269 4.63 -32.44 2.37
C ASP A 269 5.50 -31.44 1.56
N GLU A 270 6.57 -31.93 0.92
CA GLU A 270 7.52 -31.11 0.14
C GLU A 270 6.89 -30.38 -1.06
N LEU A 271 5.75 -30.87 -1.56
CA LEU A 271 5.07 -30.35 -2.75
C LEU A 271 3.75 -29.66 -2.42
N ASN A 272 3.26 -29.74 -1.18
CA ASN A 272 1.93 -29.28 -0.80
C ASN A 272 1.94 -28.50 0.52
N TYR A 273 1.41 -27.29 0.51
CA TYR A 273 1.16 -26.52 1.72
C TYR A 273 -0.15 -25.72 1.62
N HIS A 274 -0.72 -25.37 2.76
CA HIS A 274 -1.87 -24.47 2.86
C HIS A 274 -1.45 -23.09 3.36
N ASP A 275 -1.98 -22.04 2.76
CA ASP A 275 -1.75 -20.64 3.11
C ASP A 275 -3.02 -20.00 3.67
N ASN A 276 -2.97 -19.63 4.95
CA ASN A 276 -4.09 -19.07 5.70
C ASN A 276 -3.84 -17.63 6.23
N GLU A 277 -2.88 -16.90 5.63
CA GLU A 277 -2.41 -15.60 6.12
C GLU A 277 -3.50 -14.50 6.10
N ILE A 278 -3.51 -13.62 7.11
CA ILE A 278 -4.21 -12.32 7.04
C ILE A 278 -3.26 -11.29 6.47
N LEU A 279 -3.68 -10.60 5.41
CA LEU A 279 -2.80 -9.70 4.66
C LEU A 279 -3.13 -8.23 4.80
N LYS A 280 -4.42 -7.92 5.01
CA LYS A 280 -4.92 -6.55 5.00
C LYS A 280 -6.00 -6.39 6.04
N ILE A 281 -6.04 -5.24 6.68
CA ILE A 281 -7.05 -4.90 7.68
C ILE A 281 -7.53 -3.48 7.41
N VAL A 282 -8.85 -3.33 7.31
CA VAL A 282 -9.58 -2.06 7.29
C VAL A 282 -10.50 -2.10 8.51
N GLU A 283 -10.19 -1.31 9.53
CA GLU A 283 -10.86 -1.40 10.83
C GLU A 283 -11.30 -0.02 11.32
N GLY A 284 -12.56 0.05 11.75
CA GLY A 284 -13.12 1.20 12.44
C GLY A 284 -13.75 0.76 13.76
N LEU A 285 -14.50 1.68 14.39
CA LEU A 285 -15.21 1.35 15.62
C LEU A 285 -16.29 0.29 15.38
N ASP A 286 -16.28 -0.75 16.20
CA ASP A 286 -17.17 -1.91 16.22
C ASP A 286 -17.20 -2.77 14.93
N LEU A 287 -16.24 -2.57 14.03
CA LEU A 287 -16.18 -3.24 12.73
C LEU A 287 -14.74 -3.43 12.27
N LYS A 288 -14.36 -4.69 12.00
CA LYS A 288 -13.10 -5.07 11.36
C LYS A 288 -13.39 -5.78 10.06
N ILE A 289 -12.75 -5.37 8.98
CA ILE A 289 -12.80 -6.06 7.70
C ILE A 289 -11.36 -6.42 7.33
N PHE A 290 -11.08 -7.68 7.06
CA PHE A 290 -9.72 -8.13 6.74
C PHE A 290 -9.72 -9.07 5.55
N TYR A 291 -8.63 -9.04 4.77
CA TYR A 291 -8.43 -9.99 3.68
C TYR A 291 -7.60 -11.17 4.20
N GLN A 292 -8.13 -12.37 4.05
CA GLN A 292 -7.45 -13.61 4.40
C GLN A 292 -7.24 -14.46 3.15
N LYS A 293 -5.99 -14.87 2.92
CA LYS A 293 -5.71 -15.98 2.03
C LYS A 293 -6.21 -17.26 2.69
N ASP A 294 -6.82 -18.11 1.90
CA ASP A 294 -7.31 -19.42 2.33
C ASP A 294 -7.26 -20.33 1.11
N LYS A 295 -6.08 -20.91 0.86
CA LYS A 295 -5.85 -21.70 -0.35
C LYS A 295 -4.72 -22.69 -0.18
N ASP A 296 -4.80 -23.73 -0.99
CA ASP A 296 -3.74 -24.73 -1.10
C ASP A 296 -2.77 -24.35 -2.21
N TRP A 297 -1.53 -24.76 -2.04
CA TRP A 297 -0.46 -24.63 -3.02
C TRP A 297 0.12 -26.00 -3.32
N HIS A 298 0.29 -26.28 -4.60
CA HIS A 298 0.92 -27.50 -5.09
C HIS A 298 2.07 -27.16 -6.04
N TYR A 299 3.24 -27.73 -5.82
CA TYR A 299 4.37 -27.58 -6.74
C TYR A 299 4.26 -28.59 -7.87
N ARG A 300 4.06 -28.11 -9.11
CA ARG A 300 4.06 -28.94 -10.31
C ARG A 300 5.49 -29.08 -10.83
N SER A 301 6.09 -30.23 -10.58
CA SER A 301 7.46 -30.53 -10.98
C SER A 301 7.69 -30.47 -12.49
N GLU A 302 6.73 -30.87 -13.33
CA GLU A 302 6.89 -30.82 -14.79
C GLU A 302 6.93 -29.38 -15.32
N GLU A 303 6.15 -28.50 -14.71
CA GLU A 303 6.03 -27.09 -15.09
C GLU A 303 7.01 -26.18 -14.31
N ARG A 304 7.71 -26.74 -13.31
CA ARG A 304 8.62 -26.04 -12.39
C ARG A 304 8.01 -24.80 -11.75
N ARG A 305 6.74 -24.90 -11.34
CA ARG A 305 6.02 -23.78 -10.71
C ARG A 305 5.02 -24.23 -9.65
N TRP A 306 4.75 -23.34 -8.71
CA TRP A 306 3.64 -23.47 -7.78
C TRP A 306 2.31 -23.10 -8.46
N VAL A 307 1.29 -23.91 -8.22
CA VAL A 307 -0.09 -23.63 -8.63
C VAL A 307 -0.98 -23.57 -7.41
N SER A 308 -1.96 -22.66 -7.41
CA SER A 308 -2.97 -22.57 -6.36
C SER A 308 -4.11 -23.55 -6.62
N LEU A 309 -4.57 -24.21 -5.56
CA LEU A 309 -5.73 -25.10 -5.52
C LEU A 309 -6.69 -24.63 -4.41
N ASN A 310 -7.97 -24.98 -4.53
CA ASN A 310 -8.99 -24.73 -3.48
C ASN A 310 -9.00 -23.29 -2.92
N ASP A 311 -8.88 -22.28 -3.80
CA ASP A 311 -8.76 -20.89 -3.37
C ASP A 311 -10.10 -20.32 -2.87
N ASN A 312 -10.22 -20.22 -1.55
CA ASN A 312 -11.33 -19.61 -0.81
C ASN A 312 -10.94 -18.23 -0.23
N SER A 313 -9.84 -17.65 -0.70
CA SER A 313 -9.35 -16.35 -0.22
C SER A 313 -10.41 -15.28 -0.42
N SER A 314 -10.66 -14.50 0.63
CA SER A 314 -11.75 -13.53 0.64
C SER A 314 -11.53 -12.43 1.66
N TRP A 315 -12.25 -11.32 1.47
CA TRP A 315 -12.47 -10.41 2.57
C TRP A 315 -13.47 -11.02 3.55
N ARG A 316 -13.24 -10.80 4.84
CA ARG A 316 -14.09 -11.24 5.93
C ARG A 316 -14.40 -10.06 6.82
N LYS A 317 -15.61 -10.05 7.36
CA LYS A 317 -16.17 -8.99 8.19
C LYS A 317 -16.41 -9.52 9.59
N MET A 318 -15.89 -8.83 10.58
CA MET A 318 -16.15 -9.07 12.00
C MET A 318 -16.89 -7.91 12.62
N VAL A 319 -17.95 -8.23 13.35
CA VAL A 319 -18.75 -7.28 14.12
C VAL A 319 -19.07 -7.87 15.48
N LYS A 320 -19.20 -6.99 16.49
CA LYS A 320 -19.73 -7.40 17.79
C LYS A 320 -21.25 -7.28 17.78
N ARG A 321 -21.96 -8.39 17.89
CA ARG A 321 -23.42 -8.41 18.12
C ARG A 321 -23.71 -8.94 19.51
N ALA A 322 -24.28 -8.07 20.35
CA ALA A 322 -24.49 -8.36 21.77
C ALA A 322 -23.19 -8.81 22.48
N LYS A 323 -23.15 -10.04 23.01
CA LYS A 323 -21.98 -10.61 23.70
C LYS A 323 -21.08 -11.45 22.79
N ALA A 324 -21.44 -11.68 21.53
CA ALA A 324 -20.67 -12.52 20.61
C ALA A 324 -20.00 -11.70 19.51
N ILE A 325 -18.85 -12.19 19.04
CA ILE A 325 -18.20 -11.71 17.82
C ILE A 325 -18.67 -12.60 16.68
N GLU A 326 -19.17 -11.99 15.62
CA GLU A 326 -19.63 -12.68 14.41
C GLU A 326 -18.64 -12.41 13.28
N GLU A 327 -18.05 -13.46 12.71
CA GLU A 327 -17.25 -13.40 11.47
C GLU A 327 -18.11 -13.89 10.31
N THR A 328 -18.20 -13.10 9.23
CA THR A 328 -18.91 -13.45 8.00
C THR A 328 -18.05 -13.15 6.78
N ASN A 329 -18.25 -13.89 5.69
CA ASN A 329 -17.61 -13.56 4.41
C ASN A 329 -18.13 -12.23 3.88
N PHE A 330 -17.22 -11.41 3.35
CA PHE A 330 -17.49 -10.12 2.75
C PHE A 330 -17.08 -10.15 1.28
N TYR A 331 -18.03 -10.42 0.40
CA TYR A 331 -17.74 -10.58 -1.02
C TYR A 331 -17.61 -9.23 -1.72
N VAL A 332 -16.51 -9.05 -2.47
CA VAL A 332 -16.17 -7.79 -3.16
C VAL A 332 -15.93 -7.96 -4.66
N ARG A 333 -15.99 -9.20 -5.17
CA ARG A 333 -15.74 -9.57 -6.56
C ARG A 333 -17.03 -9.75 -7.34
#